data_AF-A0A6J7D500-F1
#
_entry.id   AF-A0A6J7D500-F1
#
_cell.length_a   1.000
_cell.length_b   1.000
_cell.length_c   1.000
_cell.angle_alpha   90.00
_cell.angle_beta   90.00
_cell.angle_gamma   90.00
#
_symmetry.space_group_name_H-M   'P 1'
#
loop_
_entity.id
_entity.type
_entity.pdbx_description
1 polymer ?
#
loop_
_entity_poly.entity_id
_entity_poly.type
_entity_poly.pdbx_seq_one_letter_code
_entity_poly.pdbx_strand_id
1 'polypeptide(L)'
;MILAASSGIVKSVGDFFSPIFKLFGWLLAQFYQIIPNYGVAISLLTILIMGVLTPLTVKSTRSMIAMQALQPELKKLQQKYKGPEHRAQMNEEMMRLYKEHGTNPLSSCFPVLAQAPFLFILYSVIRGLSALDPIKQAAPKYIPHGSNMYRDLIASKGKIDVFGMDMALKPLDHHATLFAAIPFFIMVALAVGLQYFQMAQINNRNKKTGQEMPSQQQRIQKLMPILFAYFYFIIPAAVVLYMVVSTMIRIATQDIMFRVGVSSPGKAKERKIPSLSKPPEKNAVTETEAETLKSQANRSKSKRQRKER
;
A
#
# COMPACT_ATOMS: atom_id res chain seq x y z
N MET A 1 13.98 26.28 16.14
CA MET A 1 12.52 26.35 15.89
C MET A 1 11.96 25.15 15.10
N ILE A 2 12.65 24.64 14.06
CA ILE A 2 12.19 23.50 13.24
C ILE A 2 12.10 22.17 14.03
N LEU A 3 13.03 21.91 14.96
CA LEU A 3 13.01 20.70 15.82
C LEU A 3 11.86 20.68 16.85
N ALA A 4 11.42 21.85 17.34
CA ALA A 4 10.33 21.97 18.30
C ALA A 4 8.94 21.86 17.63
N ALA A 5 8.80 22.34 16.40
CA ALA A 5 7.59 22.13 15.59
C ALA A 5 7.43 20.64 15.21
N SER A 6 8.53 19.96 14.90
CA SER A 6 8.54 18.51 14.64
C SER A 6 8.12 17.70 15.87
N SER A 7 8.63 18.03 17.06
CA SER A 7 8.25 17.32 18.30
C SER A 7 6.79 17.58 18.70
N GLY A 8 6.27 18.79 18.48
CA GLY A 8 4.87 19.14 18.72
C GLY A 8 3.89 18.38 17.80
N ILE A 9 4.19 18.30 16.51
CA ILE A 9 3.37 17.55 15.54
C ILE A 9 3.42 16.05 15.84
N VAL A 10 4.59 15.49 16.11
CA VAL A 10 4.73 14.06 16.47
C VAL A 10 3.99 13.73 17.76
N LYS A 11 4.03 14.61 18.76
CA LYS A 11 3.28 14.44 20.02
C LYS A 11 1.78 14.51 19.78
N SER A 12 1.30 15.50 19.03
CA SER A 12 -0.12 15.67 18.70
C SER A 12 -0.69 14.47 17.91
N VAL A 13 0.07 13.97 16.93
CA VAL A 13 -0.29 12.75 16.19
C VAL A 13 -0.28 11.53 17.12
N GLY A 14 0.72 11.41 18.02
CA GLY A 14 0.78 10.35 19.01
C GLY A 14 -0.41 10.34 19.97
N ASP A 15 -0.83 11.52 20.43
CA ASP A 15 -1.98 11.69 21.33
C ASP A 15 -3.30 11.33 20.62
N PHE A 16 -3.44 11.68 19.34
CA PHE A 16 -4.60 11.31 18.52
C PHE A 16 -4.78 9.79 18.41
N PHE A 17 -3.70 9.03 18.21
CA PHE A 17 -3.76 7.57 18.10
C PHE A 17 -3.69 6.83 19.45
N SER A 18 -3.43 7.54 20.55
CA SER A 18 -3.27 6.97 21.90
C SER A 18 -4.40 6.02 22.33
N PRO A 19 -5.71 6.35 22.12
CA PRO A 19 -6.79 5.42 22.47
C PRO A 19 -6.71 4.11 21.69
N ILE A 20 -6.35 4.17 20.41
CA ILE A 20 -6.21 3.00 19.55
C ILE A 20 -5.00 2.17 19.98
N PHE A 21 -3.87 2.80 20.31
CA PHE A 21 -2.69 2.10 20.83
C PHE A 21 -3.00 1.37 22.15
N LYS A 22 -3.70 2.03 23.07
CA LYS A 22 -4.12 1.42 24.35
C LYS A 22 -5.10 0.26 24.13
N LEU A 23 -6.05 0.39 23.20
CA LEU A 23 -6.97 -0.69 22.85
C LEU A 23 -6.20 -1.92 22.34
N PHE A 24 -5.23 -1.71 21.45
CA PHE A 24 -4.43 -2.79 20.89
C PHE A 24 -3.49 -3.41 21.92
N GLY A 25 -2.87 -2.60 22.79
CA GLY A 25 -2.07 -3.08 23.90
C GLY A 25 -2.90 -3.86 24.93
N TRP A 26 -4.13 -3.45 25.19
CA TRP A 26 -5.08 -4.21 26.00
C TRP A 26 -5.44 -5.55 25.35
N LEU A 27 -5.82 -5.57 24.07
CA LEU A 27 -6.10 -6.82 23.33
C LEU A 27 -4.89 -7.76 23.33
N LEU A 28 -3.69 -7.23 23.13
CA LEU A 28 -2.46 -8.00 23.18
C LEU A 28 -2.26 -8.66 24.55
N ALA A 29 -2.47 -7.90 25.63
CA ALA A 29 -2.40 -8.41 26.99
C ALA A 29 -3.48 -9.48 27.27
N GLN A 30 -4.67 -9.36 26.67
CA GLN A 30 -5.70 -10.41 26.76
C GLN A 30 -5.26 -11.70 26.08
N PHE A 31 -4.68 -11.63 24.87
CA PHE A 31 -4.15 -12.83 24.21
C PHE A 31 -3.00 -13.47 24.98
N TYR A 32 -2.14 -12.66 25.59
CA TYR A 32 -1.06 -13.14 26.44
C TYR A 32 -1.57 -13.82 27.72
N GLN A 33 -2.72 -13.41 28.26
CA GLN A 33 -3.33 -14.08 29.42
C GLN A 33 -3.82 -15.50 29.07
N ILE A 34 -4.24 -15.75 27.83
CA ILE A 34 -4.67 -17.08 27.38
C ILE A 34 -3.44 -18.00 27.22
N ILE A 35 -2.41 -17.50 26.54
CA ILE A 35 -1.15 -18.23 26.32
C ILE A 35 0.00 -17.24 26.64
N PRO A 36 0.76 -17.45 27.74
CA PRO A 36 1.88 -16.61 28.17
C PRO A 36 3.10 -16.67 27.24
N ASN A 37 2.90 -16.38 25.95
CA ASN A 37 3.92 -16.38 24.91
C ASN A 37 3.70 -15.15 24.02
N TYR A 38 4.70 -14.26 23.97
CA TYR A 38 4.60 -13.01 23.21
C TYR A 38 4.39 -13.24 21.72
N GLY A 39 5.03 -14.26 21.15
CA GLY A 39 4.91 -14.59 19.73
C GLY A 39 3.49 -15.05 19.37
N VAL A 40 2.89 -15.89 20.22
CA VAL A 40 1.49 -16.32 20.06
C VAL A 40 0.53 -15.15 20.24
N ALA A 41 0.72 -14.31 21.25
CA ALA A 41 -0.13 -13.13 21.48
C ALA A 41 -0.09 -12.16 20.29
N ILE A 42 1.10 -11.85 19.76
CA ILE A 42 1.27 -11.03 18.56
C ILE A 42 0.60 -11.68 17.35
N SER A 43 0.74 -12.99 17.18
CA SER A 43 0.13 -13.73 16.06
C SER A 43 -1.40 -13.70 16.13
N LEU A 44 -1.99 -13.93 17.30
CA LEU A 44 -3.44 -13.88 17.51
C LEU A 44 -4.01 -12.48 17.28
N LEU A 45 -3.32 -11.45 17.78
CA LEU A 45 -3.69 -10.07 17.52
C LEU A 45 -3.68 -9.78 16.01
N THR A 46 -2.65 -10.26 15.31
CA THR A 46 -2.52 -10.11 13.85
C THR A 46 -3.67 -10.78 13.10
N ILE A 47 -4.04 -12.00 13.50
CA ILE A 47 -5.17 -12.75 12.93
C ILE A 47 -6.48 -11.99 13.15
N LEU A 48 -6.74 -11.53 14.37
CA LEU A 48 -7.94 -10.75 14.68
C LEU A 48 -8.06 -9.53 13.76
N ILE A 49 -6.98 -8.75 13.63
CA ILE A 49 -7.06 -7.52 12.86
C ILE A 49 -7.15 -7.81 11.36
N MET A 50 -6.40 -8.77 10.84
CA MET A 50 -6.54 -9.16 9.43
C MET A 50 -7.94 -9.69 9.13
N GLY A 51 -8.58 -10.40 10.07
CA GLY A 51 -9.99 -10.77 9.98
C GLY A 51 -10.91 -9.55 9.79
N VAL A 52 -10.75 -8.52 10.64
CA VAL A 52 -11.52 -7.27 10.55
C VAL A 52 -11.22 -6.48 9.26
N LEU A 53 -9.98 -6.48 8.79
CA LEU A 53 -9.54 -5.77 7.58
C LEU A 53 -9.76 -6.56 6.28
N THR A 54 -10.15 -7.83 6.37
CA THR A 54 -10.44 -8.68 5.21
C THR A 54 -11.48 -8.07 4.26
N PRO A 55 -12.67 -7.59 4.69
CA PRO A 55 -13.63 -6.98 3.78
C PRO A 55 -13.09 -5.76 3.04
N LEU A 56 -12.26 -4.94 3.71
CA LEU A 56 -11.59 -3.81 3.10
C LEU A 56 -10.57 -4.27 2.05
N THR A 57 -9.79 -5.30 2.38
CA THR A 57 -8.81 -5.92 1.47
C THR A 57 -9.50 -6.47 0.23
N VAL A 58 -10.63 -7.17 0.38
CA VAL A 58 -11.44 -7.70 -0.73
C VAL A 58 -11.90 -6.59 -1.67
N LYS A 59 -12.46 -5.49 -1.13
CA LYS A 59 -12.88 -4.34 -1.93
C LYS A 59 -11.70 -3.73 -2.70
N SER A 60 -10.56 -3.60 -2.04
CA SER A 60 -9.34 -3.07 -2.65
C SER A 60 -8.81 -3.98 -3.78
N THR A 61 -8.76 -5.29 -3.56
CA THR A 61 -8.34 -6.27 -4.58
C THR A 61 -9.24 -6.23 -5.81
N ARG A 62 -10.57 -6.10 -5.64
CA ARG A 62 -11.50 -5.94 -6.77
C ARG A 62 -11.14 -4.74 -7.64
N SER A 63 -10.82 -3.61 -7.02
CA SER A 63 -10.41 -2.42 -7.78
C SER A 63 -9.11 -2.63 -8.54
N MET A 64 -8.14 -3.34 -7.96
CA MET A 64 -6.87 -3.66 -8.62
C MET A 64 -7.10 -4.53 -9.87
N ILE A 65 -8.01 -5.51 -9.79
CA ILE A 65 -8.32 -6.40 -10.91
C ILE A 65 -9.03 -5.65 -12.04
N ALA A 66 -9.94 -4.72 -11.72
CA ALA A 66 -10.56 -3.85 -12.72
C ALA A 66 -9.52 -3.01 -13.48
N MET A 67 -8.49 -2.51 -12.78
CA MET A 67 -7.40 -1.79 -13.43
C MET A 67 -6.52 -2.71 -14.30
N GLN A 68 -6.29 -3.95 -13.85
CA GLN A 68 -5.57 -4.96 -14.66
C GLN A 68 -6.31 -5.26 -15.97
N ALA A 69 -7.64 -5.29 -15.96
CA ALA A 69 -8.44 -5.48 -17.18
C ALA A 69 -8.21 -4.40 -18.26
N LEU A 70 -7.78 -3.20 -17.88
CA LEU A 70 -7.49 -2.09 -18.81
C LEU A 70 -6.07 -2.13 -19.40
N GLN A 71 -5.17 -2.98 -18.89
CA GLN A 71 -3.81 -3.10 -19.40
C GLN A 71 -3.69 -3.29 -20.92
N PRO A 72 -4.50 -4.12 -21.61
CA PRO A 72 -4.39 -4.26 -23.07
C PRO A 72 -4.71 -2.95 -23.81
N GLU A 73 -5.69 -2.17 -23.35
CA GLU A 73 -6.04 -0.89 -23.97
C GLU A 73 -4.99 0.18 -23.68
N LEU A 74 -4.45 0.20 -22.45
CA LEU A 74 -3.33 1.05 -22.09
C LEU A 74 -2.09 0.75 -22.95
N LYS A 75 -1.81 -0.52 -23.27
CA LYS A 75 -0.72 -0.88 -24.20
C LYS A 75 -0.96 -0.36 -25.61
N LYS A 76 -2.18 -0.50 -26.15
CA LYS A 76 -2.53 0.05 -27.47
C LYS A 76 -2.36 1.57 -27.48
N LEU A 77 -2.76 2.24 -26.41
CA LEU A 77 -2.61 3.68 -26.25
C LEU A 77 -1.13 4.10 -26.19
N GLN A 78 -0.30 3.39 -25.43
CA GLN A 78 1.16 3.62 -25.39
C GLN A 78 1.83 3.38 -26.75
N GLN A 79 1.33 2.41 -27.53
CA GLN A 79 1.83 2.15 -28.88
C GLN A 79 1.40 3.24 -29.88
N LYS A 80 0.19 3.79 -29.72
CA LYS A 80 -0.34 4.89 -30.55
C LYS A 80 0.41 6.19 -30.31
N TYR A 81 0.73 6.51 -29.05
CA TYR A 81 1.38 7.77 -28.64
C TYR A 81 2.85 7.55 -28.25
N LYS A 82 3.65 6.98 -29.18
CA LYS A 82 5.10 6.79 -28.97
C LYS A 82 5.86 8.11 -29.15
N GLY A 83 6.93 8.29 -28.38
CA GLY A 83 7.84 9.44 -28.49
C GLY A 83 7.62 10.51 -27.41
N PRO A 84 8.64 11.33 -27.12
CA PRO A 84 8.57 12.37 -26.08
C PRO A 84 7.52 13.44 -26.37
N GLU A 85 7.24 13.74 -27.63
CA GLU A 85 6.30 14.78 -28.08
C GLU A 85 4.84 14.45 -27.75
N HIS A 86 4.49 13.18 -27.70
CA HIS A 86 3.12 12.71 -27.46
C HIS A 86 2.82 12.33 -26.01
N ARG A 87 3.77 12.54 -25.08
CA ARG A 87 3.60 12.14 -23.66
C ARG A 87 2.44 12.83 -22.96
N ALA A 88 2.22 14.12 -23.23
CA ALA A 88 1.13 14.88 -22.62
C ALA A 88 -0.23 14.32 -23.06
N GLN A 89 -0.41 14.12 -24.37
CA GLN A 89 -1.62 13.53 -24.96
C GLN A 89 -1.85 12.10 -24.48
N MET A 90 -0.79 11.30 -24.38
CA MET A 90 -0.87 9.94 -23.83
C MET A 90 -1.41 9.95 -22.39
N ASN A 91 -0.90 10.84 -21.53
CA ASN A 91 -1.36 10.94 -20.14
C ASN A 91 -2.82 11.36 -20.05
N GLU A 92 -3.28 12.28 -20.90
CA GLU A 92 -4.66 12.72 -20.94
C GLU A 92 -5.62 11.61 -21.39
N GLU A 93 -5.29 10.92 -22.48
CA GLU A 93 -6.09 9.79 -22.99
C GLU A 93 -6.07 8.61 -22.01
N MET A 94 -4.96 8.36 -21.30
CA MET A 94 -4.92 7.35 -20.24
C MET A 94 -5.89 7.71 -19.11
N MET A 95 -5.92 8.97 -18.68
CA MET A 95 -6.84 9.43 -17.64
C MET A 95 -8.29 9.40 -18.10
N ARG A 96 -8.57 9.72 -19.36
CA ARG A 96 -9.89 9.59 -19.98
C ARG A 96 -10.35 8.14 -19.99
N LEU A 97 -9.47 7.22 -20.40
CA LEU A 97 -9.74 5.79 -20.40
C LEU A 97 -10.10 5.27 -19.00
N TYR A 98 -9.36 5.70 -17.96
CA TYR A 98 -9.66 5.34 -16.58
C TYR A 98 -11.04 5.84 -16.15
N LYS A 99 -11.38 7.10 -16.47
CA LYS A 99 -12.68 7.73 -16.14
C LYS A 99 -13.85 7.03 -16.85
N GLU A 100 -13.72 6.74 -18.14
CA GLU A 100 -14.77 6.07 -18.92
C GLU A 100 -15.07 4.66 -18.39
N HIS A 101 -14.03 3.96 -17.89
CA HIS A 101 -14.18 2.65 -17.27
C HIS A 101 -14.52 2.70 -15.77
N GLY A 102 -14.70 3.88 -15.18
CA GLY A 102 -15.00 4.06 -13.76
C GLY A 102 -13.90 3.53 -12.83
N THR A 103 -12.66 3.51 -13.31
CA THR A 103 -11.48 3.07 -12.53
C THR A 103 -10.62 4.28 -12.19
N ASN A 104 -9.91 4.24 -11.05
CA ASN A 104 -9.00 5.30 -10.65
C ASN A 104 -7.60 4.70 -10.43
N PRO A 105 -6.52 5.25 -11.03
CA PRO A 105 -5.16 4.73 -10.85
C PRO A 105 -4.71 4.72 -9.38
N LEU A 106 -5.21 5.65 -8.56
CA LEU A 106 -4.93 5.68 -7.11
C LEU A 106 -5.56 4.51 -6.35
N SER A 107 -6.60 3.88 -6.89
CA SER A 107 -7.20 2.70 -6.26
C SER A 107 -6.27 1.48 -6.28
N SER A 108 -5.28 1.45 -7.18
CA SER A 108 -4.28 0.38 -7.23
C SER A 108 -3.24 0.46 -6.11
N CYS A 109 -2.95 1.65 -5.58
CA CYS A 109 -2.08 1.82 -4.39
C CYS A 109 -2.87 1.88 -3.07
N PHE A 110 -4.21 1.91 -3.14
CA PHE A 110 -5.09 1.87 -1.98
C PHE A 110 -4.80 0.73 -0.99
N PRO A 111 -4.44 -0.51 -1.38
CA PRO A 111 -4.14 -1.53 -0.38
C PRO A 111 -2.94 -1.18 0.50
N VAL A 112 -1.94 -0.50 -0.08
CA VAL A 112 -0.74 -0.04 0.65
C VAL A 112 -1.10 1.15 1.55
N LEU A 113 -1.87 2.10 1.03
CA LEU A 113 -2.28 3.30 1.78
C LEU A 113 -3.22 2.97 2.93
N ALA A 114 -4.21 2.09 2.71
CA ALA A 114 -5.12 1.64 3.76
C ALA A 114 -4.40 0.85 4.85
N GLN A 115 -3.30 0.17 4.53
CA GLN A 115 -2.53 -0.60 5.50
C GLN A 115 -1.48 0.23 6.23
N ALA A 116 -0.98 1.34 5.68
CA ALA A 116 0.05 2.14 6.32
C ALA A 116 -0.32 2.61 7.75
N PRO A 117 -1.55 3.11 8.03
CA PRO A 117 -1.98 3.43 9.39
C PRO A 117 -1.96 2.23 10.32
N PHE A 118 -2.38 1.07 9.80
CA PHE A 118 -2.41 -0.17 10.57
C PHE A 118 -1.02 -0.67 10.95
N LEU A 119 -0.09 -0.63 9.98
CA LEU A 119 1.31 -0.93 10.23
C LEU A 119 1.90 0.02 11.30
N PHE A 120 1.60 1.32 11.20
CA PHE A 120 2.07 2.31 12.16
C PHE A 120 1.55 2.04 13.58
N ILE A 121 0.26 1.71 13.72
CA ILE A 121 -0.34 1.35 15.01
C ILE A 121 0.34 0.14 15.61
N LEU A 122 0.42 -0.95 14.85
CA LEU A 122 0.94 -2.19 15.40
C LEU A 122 2.45 -2.12 15.67
N TYR A 123 3.21 -1.48 14.78
CA TYR A 123 4.63 -1.19 15.02
C TYR A 123 4.83 -0.39 16.32
N SER A 124 3.99 0.62 16.55
CA SER A 124 4.08 1.47 17.74
C SER A 124 3.76 0.71 19.03
N VAL A 125 2.77 -0.20 18.98
CA VAL A 125 2.41 -1.06 20.12
C VAL A 125 3.51 -2.10 20.38
N ILE A 126 3.96 -2.83 19.36
CA ILE A 126 5.00 -3.87 19.50
C ILE A 126 6.32 -3.25 19.98
N ARG A 127 6.76 -2.13 19.40
CA ARG A 127 7.95 -1.42 19.86
C ARG A 127 7.76 -0.80 21.25
N GLY A 128 6.52 -0.50 21.64
CA GLY A 128 6.16 -0.06 22.97
C GLY A 128 6.41 -1.10 24.05
N LEU A 129 6.42 -2.40 23.72
CA LEU A 129 6.63 -3.50 24.67
C LEU A 129 8.01 -3.44 25.33
N SER A 130 9.05 -3.25 24.52
CA SER A 130 10.44 -3.18 24.96
C SER A 130 10.94 -1.74 25.13
N ALA A 131 10.02 -0.79 25.36
CA ALA A 131 10.39 0.59 25.58
C ALA A 131 11.16 0.72 26.90
N LEU A 132 12.25 1.49 26.86
CA LEU A 132 13.06 1.80 28.02
C LEU A 132 12.86 3.26 28.42
N ASP A 133 12.90 3.53 29.72
CA ASP A 133 12.94 4.89 30.25
C ASP A 133 14.37 5.49 30.14
N PRO A 134 14.58 6.79 30.46
CA PRO A 134 15.90 7.42 30.39
C PRO A 134 16.98 6.75 31.26
N ILE A 135 16.59 5.99 32.28
CA ILE A 135 17.47 5.25 33.18
C ILE A 135 17.63 3.78 32.77
N LYS A 136 17.19 3.41 31.55
CA LYS A 136 17.29 2.08 30.93
C LYS A 136 16.50 0.97 31.65
N GLN A 137 15.48 1.32 32.42
CA GLN A 137 14.52 0.38 32.97
C GLN A 137 13.38 0.12 31.99
N ALA A 138 12.82 -1.08 32.06
CA ALA A 138 11.66 -1.44 31.25
C ALA A 138 10.48 -0.55 31.60
N ALA A 139 9.93 0.13 30.61
CA ALA A 139 8.74 0.97 30.73
C ALA A 139 7.78 0.65 29.56
N PRO A 140 7.16 -0.54 29.55
CA PRO A 140 6.24 -0.93 28.49
C PRO A 140 5.14 0.11 28.29
N LYS A 141 4.97 0.55 27.04
CA LYS A 141 3.96 1.53 26.64
C LYS A 141 2.71 0.83 26.15
N TYR A 142 1.54 1.43 26.42
CA TYR A 142 0.21 0.99 25.99
C TYR A 142 -0.29 -0.33 26.60
N ILE A 143 0.54 -1.04 27.37
CA ILE A 143 0.16 -2.27 28.06
C ILE A 143 -0.46 -1.94 29.43
N PRO A 144 -1.62 -2.51 29.79
CA PRO A 144 -2.22 -2.29 31.11
C PRO A 144 -1.30 -2.73 32.25
N HIS A 145 -1.03 -1.84 33.20
CA HIS A 145 -0.14 -2.09 34.35
C HIS A 145 -0.55 -3.30 35.22
N GLY A 146 -1.84 -3.61 35.27
CA GLY A 146 -2.37 -4.75 36.03
C GLY A 146 -2.21 -6.11 35.34
N SER A 147 -1.77 -6.16 34.07
CA SER A 147 -1.70 -7.41 33.30
C SER A 147 -0.46 -8.24 33.61
N ASN A 148 -0.56 -9.56 33.44
CA ASN A 148 0.58 -10.49 33.57
C ASN A 148 1.70 -10.11 32.60
N MET A 149 1.34 -9.77 31.35
CA MET A 149 2.29 -9.31 30.33
C MET A 149 3.11 -8.10 30.79
N TYR A 150 2.49 -7.12 31.46
CA TYR A 150 3.22 -5.97 31.98
C TYR A 150 4.23 -6.39 33.05
N ARG A 151 3.82 -7.23 34.01
CA ARG A 151 4.69 -7.73 35.08
C ARG A 151 5.88 -8.52 34.52
N ASP A 152 5.63 -9.37 33.53
CA ASP A 152 6.66 -10.19 32.90
C ASP A 152 7.65 -9.34 32.10
N LEU A 153 7.17 -8.31 31.40
CA LEU A 153 8.04 -7.35 30.70
C LEU A 153 8.93 -6.54 31.67
N ILE A 154 8.39 -6.14 32.83
CA ILE A 154 9.19 -5.46 33.86
C ILE A 154 10.22 -6.43 34.45
N ALA A 155 9.81 -7.66 34.80
CA ALA A 155 10.69 -8.67 35.37
C ALA A 155 11.81 -9.09 34.40
N SER A 156 11.50 -9.16 33.10
CA SER A 156 12.47 -9.53 32.06
C SER A 156 13.38 -8.38 31.62
N LYS A 157 13.24 -7.18 32.21
CA LYS A 157 13.93 -5.94 31.80
C LYS A 157 13.62 -5.54 30.34
N GLY A 158 12.40 -5.78 29.89
CA GLY A 158 11.90 -5.38 28.57
C GLY A 158 12.22 -6.38 27.46
N LYS A 159 12.77 -7.55 27.81
CA LYS A 159 13.02 -8.63 26.85
C LYS A 159 11.71 -9.29 26.43
N ILE A 160 11.56 -9.54 25.14
CA ILE A 160 10.40 -10.19 24.55
C ILE A 160 10.80 -11.62 24.19
N ASP A 161 10.85 -12.51 25.17
CA ASP A 161 11.30 -13.88 24.94
C ASP A 161 10.26 -14.70 24.16
N VAL A 162 10.65 -15.20 23.00
CA VAL A 162 9.84 -16.08 22.16
C VAL A 162 10.72 -17.22 21.70
N PHE A 163 10.45 -18.43 22.22
CA PHE A 163 11.24 -19.63 21.93
C PHE A 163 12.75 -19.46 22.22
N GLY A 164 13.10 -18.74 23.30
CA GLY A 164 14.49 -18.48 23.69
C GLY A 164 15.20 -17.38 22.87
N MET A 165 14.44 -16.64 22.05
CA MET A 165 14.92 -15.50 21.29
C MET A 165 14.30 -14.21 21.85
N ASP A 166 15.14 -13.20 22.12
CA ASP A 166 14.65 -11.87 22.45
C ASP A 166 14.20 -11.12 21.18
N MET A 167 12.88 -11.08 20.98
CA MET A 167 12.27 -10.49 19.80
C MET A 167 12.33 -8.94 19.80
N ALA A 168 12.82 -8.31 20.86
CA ALA A 168 13.12 -6.89 20.86
C ALA A 168 14.36 -6.54 20.02
N LEU A 169 15.25 -7.51 19.79
CA LEU A 169 16.48 -7.34 19.03
C LEU A 169 16.26 -7.42 17.52
N LYS A 170 17.22 -6.87 16.78
CA LYS A 170 17.33 -6.95 15.32
C LYS A 170 18.34 -8.03 14.93
N PRO A 171 18.32 -8.49 13.66
CA PRO A 171 19.27 -9.51 13.22
C PRO A 171 20.73 -9.10 13.37
N LEU A 172 21.04 -7.81 13.21
CA LEU A 172 22.41 -7.28 13.29
C LEU A 172 22.80 -6.73 14.67
N ASP A 173 21.93 -6.82 15.68
CA ASP A 173 22.27 -6.42 17.04
C ASP A 173 23.23 -7.43 17.70
N HIS A 174 23.80 -7.08 18.86
CA HIS A 174 24.63 -8.00 19.62
C HIS A 174 23.80 -9.14 20.21
N HIS A 175 24.06 -10.35 19.73
CA HIS A 175 23.47 -11.59 20.24
C HIS A 175 24.43 -12.28 21.22
N ALA A 176 23.90 -13.08 22.14
CA ALA A 176 24.71 -13.79 23.13
C ALA A 176 25.73 -14.75 22.51
N THR A 177 25.36 -15.40 21.40
CA THR A 177 26.22 -16.30 20.62
C THR A 177 25.91 -16.16 19.14
N LEU A 178 26.80 -16.65 18.27
CA LEU A 178 26.54 -16.74 16.83
C LEU A 178 25.31 -17.60 16.54
N PHE A 179 25.11 -18.69 17.28
CA PHE A 179 23.95 -19.57 17.14
C PHE A 179 22.63 -18.89 17.54
N ALA A 180 22.65 -18.00 18.53
CA ALA A 180 21.47 -17.22 18.93
C ALA A 180 21.03 -16.24 17.83
N ALA A 181 21.96 -15.80 16.97
CA ALA A 181 21.65 -14.93 15.84
C ALA A 181 20.97 -15.67 14.67
N ILE A 182 21.28 -16.96 14.47
CA ILE A 182 20.79 -17.77 13.33
C ILE A 182 19.26 -17.68 13.15
N PRO A 183 18.43 -17.90 14.18
CA PRO A 183 16.99 -17.87 13.96
C PRO A 183 16.43 -16.48 13.57
N PHE A 184 17.14 -15.37 13.85
CA PHE A 184 16.77 -14.06 13.31
C PHE A 184 16.95 -14.01 11.78
N PHE A 185 18.07 -14.52 11.28
CA PHE A 185 18.32 -14.59 9.82
C PHE A 185 17.35 -15.53 9.13
N ILE A 186 17.00 -16.66 9.75
CA ILE A 186 15.97 -17.58 9.23
C ILE A 186 14.61 -16.86 9.15
N MET A 187 14.23 -16.10 10.18
CA MET A 187 12.98 -15.35 10.18
C MET A 187 12.95 -14.29 9.06
N VAL A 188 14.05 -13.55 8.86
CA VAL A 188 14.16 -12.59 7.75
C VAL A 188 14.08 -13.29 6.39
N ALA A 189 14.80 -14.39 6.21
CA ALA A 189 14.75 -15.15 4.96
C ALA A 189 13.33 -15.68 4.66
N LEU A 190 12.63 -16.17 5.69
CA LEU A 190 11.23 -16.59 5.60
C LEU A 190 10.32 -15.41 5.24
N ALA A 191 10.48 -14.26 5.90
CA ALA A 191 9.67 -13.07 5.64
C ALA A 191 9.86 -12.56 4.21
N VAL A 192 11.11 -12.44 3.74
CA VAL A 192 11.43 -12.05 2.36
C VAL A 192 10.87 -13.08 1.38
N GLY A 193 11.03 -14.38 1.65
CA GLY A 193 10.55 -15.46 0.81
C GLY A 193 9.02 -15.43 0.66
N LEU A 194 8.28 -15.28 1.77
CA LEU A 194 6.83 -15.16 1.76
C LEU A 194 6.35 -13.89 1.05
N GLN A 195 7.01 -12.75 1.28
CA GLN A 195 6.69 -11.49 0.61
C GLN A 195 6.92 -11.58 -0.90
N TYR A 196 8.03 -12.21 -1.31
CA TYR A 196 8.31 -12.50 -2.71
C TYR A 196 7.26 -13.44 -3.31
N PHE A 197 6.90 -14.51 -2.59
CA PHE A 197 5.87 -15.45 -3.03
C PHE A 197 4.51 -14.77 -3.23
N GLN A 198 4.11 -13.90 -2.29
CA GLN A 198 2.88 -13.11 -2.41
C GLN A 198 2.86 -12.28 -3.70
N MET A 199 3.97 -11.60 -4.03
CA MET A 199 4.09 -10.83 -5.26
C MET A 199 4.14 -11.73 -6.51
N ALA A 200 4.87 -12.84 -6.45
CA ALA A 200 4.98 -13.81 -7.54
C ALA A 200 3.61 -14.43 -7.87
N GLN A 201 2.77 -14.70 -6.86
CA GLN A 201 1.42 -15.22 -7.05
C GLN A 201 0.53 -14.25 -7.85
N ILE A 202 0.67 -12.94 -7.63
CA ILE A 202 -0.03 -11.90 -8.41
C ILE A 202 0.54 -11.85 -9.85
N ASN A 203 1.86 -11.82 -9.98
CA ASN A 203 2.54 -11.65 -11.27
C ASN A 203 2.37 -12.83 -12.22
N ASN A 204 2.51 -14.06 -11.71
CA ASN A 204 2.34 -15.26 -12.51
C ASN A 204 0.91 -15.39 -13.05
N ARG A 205 -0.08 -14.80 -12.39
CA ARG A 205 -1.45 -14.73 -12.92
C ARG A 205 -1.59 -13.70 -14.03
N ASN A 206 -1.01 -12.51 -13.90
CA ASN A 206 -0.99 -11.50 -14.98
C ASN A 206 -0.38 -12.08 -16.29
N LYS A 207 0.67 -12.91 -16.15
CA LYS A 207 1.25 -13.63 -17.29
C LYS A 207 0.28 -14.63 -17.94
N LYS A 208 -0.49 -15.40 -17.14
CA LYS A 208 -1.45 -16.39 -17.64
C LYS A 208 -2.64 -15.75 -18.38
N THR A 209 -3.02 -14.52 -18.06
CA THR A 209 -4.05 -13.75 -18.78
C THR A 209 -3.50 -13.02 -20.02
N GLY A 210 -2.24 -13.23 -20.42
CA GLY A 210 -1.62 -12.51 -21.55
C GLY A 210 -1.35 -11.03 -21.28
N GLN A 211 -1.50 -10.59 -20.03
CA GLN A 211 -1.34 -9.21 -19.60
C GLN A 211 0.08 -8.99 -19.09
N GLU A 212 1.03 -8.71 -20.00
CA GLU A 212 2.38 -8.32 -19.53
C GLU A 212 2.33 -6.94 -18.89
N MET A 213 2.91 -6.81 -17.71
CA MET A 213 2.94 -5.55 -16.96
C MET A 213 3.83 -4.52 -17.66
N PRO A 214 3.50 -3.21 -17.56
CA PRO A 214 4.35 -2.14 -18.08
C PRO A 214 5.79 -2.25 -17.56
N SER A 215 6.77 -1.85 -18.39
CA SER A 215 8.20 -1.98 -18.08
C SER A 215 8.61 -1.30 -16.78
N GLN A 216 7.94 -0.20 -16.38
CA GLN A 216 8.14 0.46 -15.10
C GLN A 216 7.78 -0.43 -13.90
N GLN A 217 6.66 -1.15 -13.98
CA GLN A 217 6.18 -2.03 -12.91
C GLN A 217 7.09 -3.26 -12.73
N GLN A 218 7.67 -3.77 -13.84
CA GLN A 218 8.64 -4.88 -13.80
C GLN A 218 9.94 -4.50 -13.08
N ARG A 219 10.43 -3.26 -13.25
CA ARG A 219 11.62 -2.78 -12.53
C ARG A 219 11.38 -2.69 -11.03
N ILE A 220 10.22 -2.15 -10.64
CA ILE A 220 9.82 -2.06 -9.22
C ILE A 220 9.75 -3.46 -8.61
N GLN A 221 9.26 -4.47 -9.33
CA GLN A 221 9.20 -5.85 -8.82
C GLN A 221 10.56 -6.47 -8.54
N LYS A 222 11.58 -6.16 -9.34
CA LYS A 222 12.95 -6.65 -9.10
C LYS A 222 13.59 -5.95 -7.89
N LEU A 223 13.26 -4.68 -7.66
CA LEU A 223 13.81 -3.90 -6.56
C LEU A 223 13.16 -4.19 -5.21
N MET A 224 11.85 -4.48 -5.19
CA MET A 224 11.06 -4.61 -3.96
C MET A 224 11.59 -5.66 -2.97
N PRO A 225 11.96 -6.90 -3.37
CA PRO A 225 12.47 -7.89 -2.42
C PRO A 225 13.75 -7.44 -1.71
N ILE A 226 14.64 -6.73 -2.41
CA ILE A 226 15.89 -6.19 -1.85
C ILE A 226 15.57 -5.11 -0.82
N LEU A 227 14.63 -4.22 -1.14
CA LEU A 227 14.18 -3.17 -0.23
C LEU A 227 13.54 -3.76 1.03
N PHE A 228 12.68 -4.77 0.91
CA PHE A 228 12.07 -5.44 2.05
C PHE A 228 13.10 -6.22 2.88
N ALA A 229 14.06 -6.87 2.25
CA ALA A 229 15.18 -7.51 2.97
C ALA A 229 15.90 -6.47 3.83
N TYR A 230 16.34 -5.35 3.24
CA TYR A 230 16.98 -4.25 3.97
C TYR A 230 16.12 -3.74 5.13
N PHE A 231 14.82 -3.54 4.91
CA PHE A 231 13.92 -3.07 5.97
C PHE A 231 13.79 -4.07 7.13
N TYR A 232 13.71 -5.37 6.83
CA TYR A 232 13.63 -6.41 7.86
C TYR A 232 14.90 -6.52 8.71
N PHE A 233 16.06 -6.10 8.20
CA PHE A 233 17.29 -6.00 9.00
C PHE A 233 17.29 -4.83 10.00
N ILE A 234 16.46 -3.81 9.80
CA ILE A 234 16.51 -2.55 10.57
C ILE A 234 15.45 -2.50 11.68
N ILE A 235 14.43 -3.35 11.59
CA ILE A 235 13.32 -3.41 12.55
C ILE A 235 13.48 -4.58 13.53
N PRO A 236 12.90 -4.50 14.73
CA PRO A 236 12.90 -5.59 15.70
C PRO A 236 12.23 -6.86 15.19
N ALA A 237 12.70 -8.03 15.63
CA ALA A 237 12.18 -9.33 15.20
C ALA A 237 10.69 -9.53 15.55
N ALA A 238 10.19 -8.95 16.65
CA ALA A 238 8.77 -8.97 17.00
C ALA A 238 7.89 -8.35 15.90
N VAL A 239 8.40 -7.32 15.21
CA VAL A 239 7.70 -6.68 14.08
C VAL A 239 7.80 -7.56 12.84
N VAL A 240 8.95 -8.21 12.61
CA VAL A 240 9.11 -9.17 11.50
C VAL A 240 8.16 -10.36 11.65
N LEU A 241 7.98 -10.88 12.87
CA LEU A 241 7.01 -11.94 13.16
C LEU A 241 5.59 -11.53 12.76
N TYR A 242 5.15 -10.33 13.15
CA TYR A 242 3.88 -9.78 12.69
C TYR A 242 3.80 -9.74 11.15
N MET A 243 4.86 -9.29 10.48
CA MET A 243 4.89 -9.20 9.02
C MET A 243 4.74 -10.58 8.38
N VAL A 244 5.42 -11.60 8.90
CA VAL A 244 5.28 -13.00 8.46
C VAL A 244 3.82 -13.45 8.59
N VAL A 245 3.23 -13.32 9.78
CA VAL A 245 1.85 -13.77 10.05
C VAL A 245 0.85 -13.02 9.17
N SER A 246 0.98 -11.69 9.08
CA SER A 246 0.08 -10.88 8.25
C SER A 246 0.21 -11.20 6.76
N THR A 247 1.41 -11.45 6.25
CA THR A 247 1.63 -11.86 4.86
C THR A 247 1.07 -13.26 4.59
N MET A 248 1.20 -14.21 5.51
CA MET A 248 0.56 -15.52 5.40
C MET A 248 -0.96 -15.41 5.29
N ILE A 249 -1.60 -14.60 6.15
CA ILE A 249 -3.05 -14.37 6.11
C ILE A 249 -3.45 -13.67 4.81
N ARG A 250 -2.65 -12.72 4.32
CA ARG A 250 -2.90 -12.07 3.02
C ARG A 250 -2.85 -13.07 1.88
N ILE A 251 -1.85 -13.94 1.85
CA ILE A 251 -1.74 -15.00 0.84
C ILE A 251 -2.96 -15.92 0.91
N ALA A 252 -3.35 -16.35 2.10
CA ALA A 252 -4.52 -17.21 2.30
C ALA A 252 -5.82 -16.52 1.84
N THR A 253 -6.04 -15.27 2.27
CA THR A 253 -7.20 -14.46 1.88
C THR A 253 -7.24 -14.25 0.37
N GLN A 254 -6.09 -13.98 -0.23
CA GLN A 254 -5.95 -13.79 -1.66
C GLN A 254 -6.23 -15.08 -2.44
N ASP A 255 -5.74 -16.23 -1.97
CA ASP A 255 -6.05 -17.53 -2.55
C ASP A 255 -7.54 -17.86 -2.45
N ILE A 256 -8.17 -17.61 -1.30
CA ILE A 256 -9.62 -17.79 -1.11
C ILE A 256 -10.41 -16.87 -2.05
N MET A 257 -10.08 -15.58 -2.12
CA MET A 257 -10.72 -14.63 -3.05
C MET A 257 -10.64 -15.11 -4.50
N PHE A 258 -9.52 -15.72 -4.89
CA PHE A 258 -9.37 -16.30 -6.21
C PHE A 258 -10.27 -17.51 -6.43
N ARG A 259 -10.38 -18.42 -5.45
CA ARG A 259 -11.24 -19.61 -5.54
C ARG A 259 -12.72 -19.26 -5.61
N VAL A 260 -13.15 -18.22 -4.89
CA VAL A 260 -14.55 -17.74 -4.86
C VAL A 260 -14.92 -16.94 -6.13
N GLY A 261 -13.98 -16.71 -7.06
CA GLY A 261 -14.28 -16.06 -8.34
C GLY A 261 -14.46 -14.54 -8.27
N VAL A 262 -14.25 -13.92 -7.09
CA VAL A 262 -14.20 -12.46 -6.90
C VAL A 262 -13.11 -11.81 -7.77
N SER A 263 -12.16 -12.62 -8.22
CA SER A 263 -10.95 -12.21 -8.90
C SER A 263 -10.83 -12.74 -10.34
N SER A 264 -11.93 -13.10 -11.00
CA SER A 264 -11.91 -13.53 -12.41
C SER A 264 -12.15 -12.33 -13.35
N PRO A 265 -11.12 -11.83 -14.06
CA PRO A 265 -11.28 -10.73 -15.02
C PRO A 265 -12.16 -11.08 -16.23
N GLY A 266 -12.49 -12.35 -16.46
CA GLY A 266 -13.23 -12.81 -17.64
C GLY A 266 -14.76 -12.77 -17.56
N LYS A 267 -15.37 -12.36 -16.43
CA LYS A 267 -16.84 -12.30 -16.27
C LYS A 267 -17.36 -10.92 -15.85
N ALA A 268 -16.55 -9.87 -15.97
CA ALA A 268 -17.07 -8.51 -15.92
C ALA A 268 -17.87 -8.30 -17.21
N LYS A 269 -19.19 -8.50 -17.13
CA LYS A 269 -20.17 -8.21 -18.18
C LYS A 269 -19.72 -7.00 -18.98
N GLU A 270 -19.47 -7.25 -20.25
CA GLU A 270 -19.49 -6.33 -21.38
C GLU A 270 -20.49 -5.19 -21.10
N ARG A 271 -20.02 -4.12 -20.44
CA ARG A 271 -20.78 -2.88 -20.37
C ARG A 271 -20.70 -2.33 -21.77
N LYS A 272 -21.83 -2.37 -22.47
CA LYS A 272 -22.00 -1.89 -23.85
C LYS A 272 -21.21 -0.59 -24.04
N ILE A 273 -20.27 -0.71 -24.96
CA ILE A 273 -19.34 0.29 -25.44
C ILE A 273 -20.16 1.41 -26.11
N PRO A 274 -20.14 2.67 -25.64
CA PRO A 274 -20.24 3.78 -26.56
C PRO A 274 -18.97 3.71 -27.39
N SER A 275 -19.10 3.32 -28.66
CA SER A 275 -18.01 3.24 -29.63
C SER A 275 -17.10 4.44 -29.48
N LEU A 276 -15.78 4.23 -29.54
CA LEU A 276 -14.80 5.26 -29.87
C LEU A 276 -15.32 6.07 -31.07
N SER A 277 -16.04 7.15 -30.82
CA SER A 277 -16.58 8.03 -31.83
C SER A 277 -15.44 8.94 -32.25
N LYS A 278 -14.62 8.39 -33.16
CA LYS A 278 -13.61 9.03 -34.01
C LYS A 278 -12.48 9.78 -33.25
N PRO A 279 -11.24 9.78 -33.78
CA PRO A 279 -10.27 10.81 -33.37
C PRO A 279 -10.91 12.19 -33.57
N PRO A 280 -10.57 13.21 -32.77
CA PRO A 280 -11.07 14.56 -33.00
C PRO A 280 -10.72 14.95 -34.44
N GLU A 281 -11.74 14.93 -35.29
CA GLU A 281 -11.71 15.53 -36.60
C GLU A 281 -11.33 16.99 -36.34
N LYS A 282 -10.18 17.40 -36.89
CA LYS A 282 -9.66 18.76 -36.77
C LYS A 282 -10.83 19.72 -36.97
N ASN A 283 -11.09 20.53 -35.94
CA ASN A 283 -12.16 21.51 -35.87
C ASN A 283 -12.50 22.12 -37.24
N ALA A 284 -13.56 21.61 -37.87
CA ALA A 284 -14.26 22.25 -38.99
C ALA A 284 -15.09 23.46 -38.52
N VAL A 285 -14.74 24.06 -37.38
CA VAL A 285 -15.37 25.28 -36.84
C VAL A 285 -14.55 26.53 -37.19
N THR A 286 -13.33 26.37 -37.73
CA THR A 286 -12.43 27.51 -37.95
C THR A 286 -12.63 28.25 -39.28
N GLU A 287 -13.43 27.75 -40.22
CA GLU A 287 -13.66 28.43 -41.51
C GLU A 287 -14.91 29.31 -41.49
N THR A 288 -16.00 28.87 -40.84
CA THR A 288 -17.25 29.63 -40.84
C THR A 288 -17.18 30.90 -39.98
N GLU A 289 -16.51 30.86 -38.81
CA GLU A 289 -16.31 32.06 -37.98
C GLU A 289 -15.28 33.02 -38.59
N ALA A 290 -14.22 32.51 -39.23
CA ALA A 290 -13.21 33.35 -39.87
C ALA A 290 -13.73 34.06 -41.14
N GLU A 291 -14.61 33.41 -41.91
CA GLU A 291 -15.29 34.04 -43.05
C GLU A 291 -16.39 35.01 -42.61
N THR A 292 -17.13 34.70 -41.54
CA THR A 292 -18.18 35.60 -41.01
C THR A 292 -17.56 36.87 -40.42
N LEU A 293 -16.42 36.77 -39.71
CA LEU A 293 -15.69 37.93 -39.18
C LEU A 293 -15.03 38.78 -40.29
N LYS A 294 -14.50 38.16 -41.35
CA LYS A 294 -13.96 38.90 -42.52
C LYS A 294 -15.05 39.60 -43.34
N SER A 295 -16.21 38.96 -43.50
CA SER A 295 -17.41 39.52 -44.14
C SER A 295 -17.98 40.73 -43.38
N GLN A 296 -18.03 40.65 -42.05
CA GLN A 296 -18.49 41.74 -41.20
C GLN A 296 -17.48 42.90 -41.12
N ALA A 297 -16.17 42.60 -41.11
CA ALA A 297 -15.11 43.62 -41.14
C ALA A 297 -15.05 44.40 -42.47
N ASN A 298 -15.33 43.75 -43.61
CA ASN A 298 -15.39 44.45 -44.91
C ASN A 298 -16.65 45.30 -45.07
N ARG A 299 -17.80 44.88 -44.52
CA ARG A 299 -19.03 45.69 -44.49
C ARG A 299 -18.91 46.93 -43.59
N SER A 300 -18.14 46.87 -42.51
CA SER A 300 -17.92 48.04 -41.63
C SER A 300 -16.97 49.07 -42.25
N LYS A 301 -15.93 48.63 -42.97
CA LYS A 301 -15.02 49.53 -43.72
C LYS A 301 -15.69 50.22 -44.90
N SER A 302 -16.55 49.50 -45.65
CA SER A 302 -17.32 50.09 -46.77
C SER A 302 -18.33 51.16 -46.30
N LYS A 303 -18.96 50.99 -45.12
CA LYS A 303 -19.84 52.00 -44.53
C LYS A 303 -19.10 53.23 -43.99
N ARG A 304 -17.82 53.10 -43.60
CA ARG A 304 -17.01 54.22 -43.10
C ARG A 304 -16.50 55.11 -44.24
N GLN A 305 -16.05 54.52 -45.36
CA GLN A 305 -15.63 55.28 -46.56
C GLN A 305 -16.77 56.04 -47.27
N ARG A 306 -18.02 55.61 -47.10
CA ARG A 306 -19.20 56.29 -47.68
C ARG A 306 -19.69 57.48 -46.84
N LYS A 307 -19.09 57.72 -45.68
CA LYS A 307 -19.43 58.80 -44.74
C LYS A 307 -18.37 59.93 -44.70
N GLU A 308 -17.27 59.76 -45.44
CA GLU A 308 -16.16 60.72 -45.58
C GLU A 308 -16.02 61.25 -47.03
N ARG A 309 -17.08 61.12 -47.85
CA ARG A 309 -17.24 61.82 -49.13
C ARG A 309 -18.51 62.66 -49.08
#